data_AF-A0A2M8S7J5-F1
#
_entry.id   AF-A0A2M8S7J5-F1
#
_cell.length_a   1.000
_cell.length_b   1.000
_cell.length_c   1.000
_cell.angle_alpha   90.00
_cell.angle_beta   90.00
_cell.angle_gamma   90.00
#
_symmetry.space_group_name_H-M   'P 1'
#
loop_
_entity.id
_entity.type
_entity.pdbx_description
1 polymer ?
#
loop_
_entity_poly.entity_id
_entity_poly.type
_entity_poly.pdbx_seq_one_letter_code
_entity_poly.pdbx_strand_id
1 'polypeptide(L)'
;NVSWLGVPPPEPADFRVWHNFDRSLWRQISDWRSQRGFAGLPVNSLQVISPYFDRDTTALKRFADDFLLDQIQLYLDPALTNLDGSRTAHGWGSRETKLTISGIGPGEETRATRHIHAKAIIGREKNGAWCIAGSANFSVPALLKSWQDGGNLELV
;
A
#
# COMPACT_ATOMS: atom_id res chain seq x y z
N ASN A 1 -23.44 1.04 -26.62
CA ASN A 1 -24.25 0.96 -25.38
C ASN A 1 -23.64 -0.07 -24.46
N VAL A 2 -22.97 0.37 -23.40
CA VAL A 2 -22.28 -0.54 -22.48
C VAL A 2 -23.20 -0.79 -21.28
N SER A 3 -23.96 -1.88 -21.32
CA SER A 3 -25.08 -2.15 -20.39
C SER A 3 -24.67 -2.24 -18.92
N TRP A 4 -23.41 -2.55 -18.62
CA TRP A 4 -22.92 -2.65 -17.26
C TRP A 4 -22.74 -1.28 -16.56
N LEU A 5 -22.63 -0.17 -17.31
CA LEU A 5 -22.53 1.17 -16.73
C LEU A 5 -23.84 1.65 -16.09
N GLY A 6 -24.98 1.03 -16.44
CA GLY A 6 -26.29 1.34 -15.88
C GLY A 6 -26.71 0.43 -14.72
N VAL A 7 -25.90 -0.59 -14.41
CA VAL A 7 -26.16 -1.48 -13.26
C VAL A 7 -25.42 -0.90 -12.06
N PRO A 8 -26.12 -0.42 -11.02
CA PRO A 8 -25.45 0.00 -9.80
C PRO A 8 -24.64 -1.18 -9.24
N PRO A 9 -23.35 -1.00 -8.94
CA PRO A 9 -22.56 -2.07 -8.35
C PRO A 9 -23.20 -2.45 -7.00
N PRO A 10 -23.17 -3.75 -6.62
CA PRO A 10 -23.59 -4.15 -5.30
C PRO A 10 -22.75 -3.37 -4.26
N GLU A 11 -23.42 -2.87 -3.22
CA GLU A 11 -22.71 -2.24 -2.11
C GLU A 11 -21.79 -3.29 -1.45
N PRO A 12 -20.49 -3.00 -1.27
CA PRO A 12 -19.61 -3.95 -0.63
C PRO A 12 -20.02 -4.13 0.83
N ALA A 13 -20.27 -5.38 1.24
CA ALA A 13 -20.68 -5.69 2.62
C ALA A 13 -19.68 -5.22 3.68
N ASP A 14 -18.39 -5.06 3.30
CA ASP A 14 -17.29 -4.68 4.18
C ASP A 14 -16.51 -3.47 3.64
N PHE A 15 -17.21 -2.42 3.22
CA PHE A 15 -16.60 -1.13 2.85
C PHE A 15 -16.37 -0.23 4.07
N ARG A 16 -15.22 0.43 4.13
CA ARG A 16 -14.88 1.41 5.17
C ARG A 16 -14.14 2.59 4.55
N VAL A 17 -14.25 3.74 5.19
CA VAL A 17 -13.47 4.94 4.87
C VAL A 17 -12.68 5.32 6.11
N TRP A 18 -11.38 5.55 5.93
CA TRP A 18 -10.46 5.95 6.99
C TRP A 18 -9.73 7.23 6.61
N HIS A 19 -9.44 8.06 7.61
CA HIS A 19 -8.63 9.26 7.45
C HIS A 19 -7.56 9.29 8.53
N ASN A 20 -6.46 10.02 8.32
CA ASN A 20 -5.42 10.12 9.35
C ASN A 20 -5.42 11.41 10.18
N PHE A 21 -6.53 12.14 10.27
CA PHE A 21 -6.57 13.42 10.99
C PHE A 21 -6.05 13.33 12.44
N ASP A 22 -6.64 12.45 13.25
CA ASP A 22 -6.35 12.27 14.68
C ASP A 22 -5.60 10.96 14.99
N ARG A 23 -5.66 9.98 14.09
CA ARG A 23 -5.05 8.66 14.25
C ARG A 23 -4.44 8.19 12.95
N SER A 24 -3.25 7.58 12.96
CA SER A 24 -2.63 7.08 11.73
C SER A 24 -3.48 6.01 11.01
N LEU A 25 -3.34 5.94 9.68
CA LEU A 25 -3.99 4.87 8.90
C LEU A 25 -3.50 3.50 9.35
N TRP A 26 -2.20 3.38 9.65
CA TRP A 26 -1.60 2.17 10.21
C TRP A 26 -2.36 1.65 11.43
N ARG A 27 -2.62 2.52 12.41
CA ARG A 27 -3.35 2.13 13.62
C ARG A 27 -4.77 1.66 13.30
N GLN A 28 -5.45 2.30 12.36
CA GLN A 28 -6.79 1.90 11.94
C GLN A 28 -6.80 0.55 11.23
N ILE A 29 -5.80 0.27 10.39
CA ILE A 29 -5.62 -1.02 9.71
C ILE A 29 -5.34 -2.12 10.74
N SER A 30 -4.40 -1.90 11.67
CA SER A 30 -4.06 -2.87 12.72
C SER A 30 -5.26 -3.17 13.62
N ASP A 31 -6.01 -2.14 14.03
CA ASP A 31 -7.22 -2.32 14.84
C ASP A 31 -8.30 -3.08 14.08
N TRP A 32 -8.53 -2.75 12.81
CA TRP A 32 -9.48 -3.46 11.96
C TRP A 32 -9.11 -4.94 11.80
N ARG A 33 -7.83 -5.25 11.53
CA ARG A 33 -7.35 -6.64 11.48
C ARG A 33 -7.62 -7.37 12.79
N SER A 34 -7.31 -6.73 13.92
CA SER A 34 -7.54 -7.29 15.24
C SER A 34 -9.02 -7.59 15.51
N GLN A 35 -9.90 -6.62 15.21
CA GLN A 35 -11.36 -6.77 15.34
C GLN A 35 -11.94 -7.90 14.47
N ARG A 36 -11.29 -8.21 13.35
CA ARG A 36 -11.67 -9.32 12.46
C ARG A 36 -11.05 -10.67 12.85
N GLY A 37 -10.31 -10.73 13.96
CA GLY A 37 -9.67 -11.95 14.43
C GLY A 37 -8.36 -12.29 13.72
N PHE A 38 -7.77 -11.34 13.00
CA PHE A 38 -6.48 -11.51 12.30
C PHE A 38 -5.27 -11.02 13.12
N ALA A 39 -5.46 -10.70 14.41
CA ALA A 39 -4.36 -10.29 15.29
C ALA A 39 -3.31 -11.40 15.41
N GLY A 40 -2.04 -11.05 15.15
CA GLY A 40 -0.92 -11.99 15.21
C GLY A 40 -0.90 -13.06 14.10
N LEU A 41 -1.89 -13.06 13.19
CA LEU A 41 -1.89 -13.96 12.04
C LEU A 41 -1.09 -13.33 10.89
N PRO A 42 -0.24 -14.13 10.20
CA PRO A 42 0.58 -13.63 9.12
C PRO A 42 -0.26 -13.23 7.91
N VAL A 43 0.19 -12.18 7.24
CA VAL A 43 -0.26 -11.86 5.88
C VAL A 43 0.67 -12.58 4.91
N ASN A 44 0.12 -13.43 4.05
CA ASN A 44 0.93 -14.22 3.11
C ASN A 44 1.63 -13.33 2.08
N SER A 45 0.97 -12.28 1.59
CA SER A 45 1.60 -11.33 0.69
C SER A 45 1.00 -9.95 0.73
N LEU A 46 1.85 -8.96 0.46
CA LEU A 46 1.46 -7.58 0.24
C LEU A 46 1.79 -7.17 -1.20
N GLN A 47 0.82 -6.60 -1.90
CA GLN A 47 1.04 -5.93 -3.18
C GLN A 47 0.81 -4.45 -2.98
N VAL A 48 1.76 -3.63 -3.41
CA VAL A 48 1.70 -2.18 -3.23
C VAL A 48 1.91 -1.50 -4.56
N ILE A 49 0.96 -0.65 -4.94
CA ILE A 49 1.07 0.28 -6.06
C ILE A 49 1.11 1.67 -5.44
N SER A 50 2.18 2.41 -5.66
CA SER A 50 2.30 3.79 -5.17
C SER A 50 3.31 4.58 -6.00
N PRO A 51 3.07 5.87 -6.28
CA PRO A 51 4.08 6.70 -6.93
C PRO A 51 5.25 7.02 -5.99
N TYR A 52 5.03 7.04 -4.67
CA TYR A 52 6.05 7.44 -3.70
C TYR A 52 6.13 6.50 -2.49
N PHE A 53 7.35 6.32 -2.00
CA PHE A 53 7.75 5.49 -0.86
C PHE A 53 8.62 6.30 0.12
N ASP A 54 8.96 5.73 1.27
CA ASP A 54 10.08 6.25 2.06
C ASP A 54 11.41 5.86 1.41
N ARG A 55 12.37 6.78 1.34
CA ARG A 55 13.73 6.49 0.85
C ARG A 55 14.39 5.32 1.59
N ASP A 56 14.15 5.21 2.90
CA ASP A 56 14.72 4.18 3.77
C ASP A 56 13.79 2.97 3.98
N THR A 57 12.69 2.88 3.24
CA THR A 57 11.67 1.82 3.33
C THR A 57 11.02 1.66 4.71
N THR A 58 10.97 2.71 5.52
CA THR A 58 10.50 2.63 6.91
C THR A 58 9.06 2.12 7.03
N ALA A 59 8.11 2.65 6.26
CA ALA A 59 6.74 2.12 6.25
C ALA A 59 6.70 0.65 5.80
N LEU A 60 7.50 0.28 4.81
CA LEU A 60 7.57 -1.09 4.29
C LEU A 60 8.08 -2.08 5.33
N LYS A 61 9.16 -1.72 6.03
CA LYS A 61 9.71 -2.51 7.13
C LYS A 61 8.66 -2.70 8.22
N ARG A 62 7.93 -1.63 8.56
CA ARG A 62 6.87 -1.69 9.57
C ARG A 62 5.77 -2.67 9.20
N PHE A 63 5.30 -2.65 7.95
CA PHE A 63 4.31 -3.61 7.47
C PHE A 63 4.86 -5.04 7.46
N ALA A 64 6.11 -5.24 7.03
CA ALA A 64 6.76 -6.55 7.04
C ALA A 64 6.83 -7.17 8.44
N ASP A 65 7.25 -6.37 9.42
CA ASP A 65 7.42 -6.81 10.79
C ASP A 65 6.08 -7.05 11.49
N ASP A 66 5.17 -6.07 11.46
CA ASP A 66 3.93 -6.15 12.25
C ASP A 66 2.91 -7.10 11.63
N PHE A 67 2.95 -7.36 10.32
CA PHE A 67 2.06 -8.32 9.63
C PHE A 67 2.72 -9.66 9.29
N LEU A 68 3.96 -9.88 9.72
CA LEU A 68 4.70 -11.13 9.51
C LEU A 68 4.66 -11.58 8.03
N LEU A 69 5.03 -10.66 7.13
CA LEU A 69 4.87 -10.86 5.68
C LEU A 69 5.89 -11.88 5.14
N ASP A 70 5.43 -12.87 4.38
CA ASP A 70 6.33 -13.78 3.64
C ASP A 70 6.93 -13.07 2.41
N GLN A 71 6.13 -12.27 1.72
CA GLN A 71 6.53 -11.57 0.50
C GLN A 71 5.84 -10.22 0.30
N ILE A 72 6.56 -9.32 -0.35
CA ILE A 72 6.07 -8.01 -0.79
C ILE A 72 6.41 -7.78 -2.25
N GLN A 73 5.42 -7.35 -3.02
CA GLN A 73 5.59 -6.91 -4.41
C GLN A 73 5.28 -5.42 -4.50
N LEU A 74 6.26 -4.65 -4.96
CA LEU A 74 6.11 -3.22 -5.25
C LEU A 74 5.91 -3.01 -6.75
N TYR A 75 5.00 -2.12 -7.08
CA TYR A 75 4.75 -1.61 -8.42
C TYR A 75 4.93 -0.09 -8.39
N LEU A 76 5.87 0.40 -9.18
CA LEU A 76 6.23 1.82 -9.18
C LEU A 76 6.55 2.31 -10.60
N ASP A 77 6.44 3.61 -10.81
CA ASP A 77 6.95 4.26 -12.02
C ASP A 77 8.41 4.68 -11.77
N PRO A 78 9.41 4.09 -12.46
CA PRO A 78 10.82 4.42 -12.24
C PRO A 78 11.14 5.90 -12.52
N ALA A 79 10.33 6.60 -13.32
CA ALA A 79 10.52 8.01 -13.63
C ALA A 79 10.00 8.95 -12.53
N LEU A 80 9.15 8.47 -11.61
CA LEU A 80 8.57 9.30 -10.53
C LEU A 80 8.95 8.87 -9.12
N THR A 81 9.34 7.62 -8.91
CA THR A 81 9.58 7.10 -7.56
C THR A 81 10.70 7.83 -6.82
N ASN A 82 10.54 7.99 -5.51
CA ASN A 82 11.57 8.45 -4.59
C ASN A 82 12.20 7.28 -3.79
N LEU A 83 11.90 6.03 -4.16
CA LEU A 83 12.51 4.84 -3.57
C LEU A 83 13.99 4.76 -3.95
N ASP A 84 14.87 4.67 -2.97
CA ASP A 84 16.32 4.50 -3.19
C ASP A 84 16.66 3.01 -3.26
N GLY A 85 16.99 2.52 -4.45
CA GLY A 85 17.29 1.10 -4.68
C GLY A 85 18.50 0.60 -3.91
N SER A 86 19.56 1.40 -3.77
CA SER A 86 20.78 1.03 -3.04
C SER A 86 20.52 0.93 -1.55
N ARG A 87 19.83 1.91 -0.97
CA ARG A 87 19.41 1.88 0.44
C ARG A 87 18.44 0.75 0.72
N THR A 88 17.51 0.50 -0.20
CA THR A 88 16.58 -0.62 -0.10
C THR A 88 17.32 -1.95 -0.08
N ALA A 89 18.23 -2.20 -1.02
CA ALA A 89 19.01 -3.44 -1.07
C ALA A 89 19.84 -3.66 0.21
N HIS A 90 20.51 -2.61 0.70
CA HIS A 90 21.31 -2.69 1.92
C HIS A 90 20.45 -2.89 3.18
N GLY A 91 19.34 -2.17 3.29
CA GLY A 91 18.46 -2.21 4.46
C GLY A 91 17.47 -3.37 4.49
N TRP A 92 17.30 -4.10 3.39
CA TRP A 92 16.38 -5.23 3.27
C TRP A 92 17.08 -6.60 3.25
N GLY A 93 18.37 -6.65 2.92
CA GLY A 93 19.09 -7.91 2.65
C GLY A 93 19.14 -8.93 3.80
N SER A 94 18.84 -8.54 5.04
CA SER A 94 18.83 -9.44 6.21
C SER A 94 17.43 -9.91 6.63
N ARG A 95 16.38 -9.58 5.87
CA ARG A 95 14.98 -9.90 6.21
C ARG A 95 14.54 -11.21 5.55
N GLU A 96 13.72 -11.98 6.26
CA GLU A 96 13.11 -13.20 5.73
C GLU A 96 12.03 -12.88 4.67
N THR A 97 11.35 -11.74 4.81
CA THR A 97 10.35 -11.27 3.85
C THR A 97 10.98 -11.01 2.48
N LYS A 98 10.53 -11.76 1.46
CA LYS A 98 10.96 -11.56 0.07
C LYS A 98 10.42 -10.25 -0.49
N LEU A 99 11.29 -9.34 -0.93
CA LEU A 99 10.90 -8.11 -1.62
C LEU A 99 11.15 -8.21 -3.12
N THR A 100 10.11 -7.98 -3.91
CA THR A 100 10.18 -7.87 -5.38
C THR A 100 9.71 -6.49 -5.80
N ILE A 101 10.42 -5.87 -6.74
CA ILE A 101 10.12 -4.52 -7.24
C ILE A 101 9.96 -4.61 -8.75
N SER A 102 8.85 -4.07 -9.26
CA SER A 102 8.54 -4.04 -10.69
C SER A 102 8.27 -2.60 -11.12
N GLY A 103 9.03 -2.14 -12.12
CA GLY A 103 8.77 -0.89 -12.81
C GLY A 103 7.57 -1.04 -13.73
N ILE A 104 6.68 -0.05 -13.74
CA ILE A 104 5.62 0.10 -14.72
C ILE A 104 5.91 1.37 -15.49
N GLY A 105 5.99 1.25 -16.81
CA GLY A 105 6.23 2.36 -17.73
C GLY A 105 5.28 2.31 -18.93
N PRO A 106 5.29 3.34 -19.80
CA PRO A 106 4.52 3.31 -21.04
C PRO A 106 4.95 2.10 -21.89
N GLY A 107 3.97 1.32 -22.35
CA GLY A 107 4.22 0.15 -23.20
C GLY A 107 4.63 0.47 -24.63
N GLU A 108 4.43 1.71 -25.10
CA GLU A 108 4.79 2.18 -26.45
C GLU A 108 5.12 3.69 -26.45
N GLU A 109 6.13 4.10 -27.22
CA GLU A 109 6.69 5.47 -27.27
C GLU A 109 5.73 6.54 -27.84
N THR A 110 4.61 6.15 -28.46
CA THR A 110 3.75 7.06 -29.23
C THR A 110 2.57 7.65 -28.45
N ARG A 111 2.34 7.22 -27.19
CA ARG A 111 1.30 7.79 -26.33
C ARG A 111 1.90 8.76 -25.32
N ALA A 112 1.20 9.87 -25.07
CA ALA A 112 1.54 10.81 -24.01
C ALA A 112 1.84 10.04 -22.72
N THR A 113 3.01 10.28 -22.14
CA THR A 113 3.51 9.58 -20.96
C THR A 113 2.58 9.88 -19.78
N ARG A 114 1.67 8.94 -19.47
CA ARG A 114 0.82 9.05 -18.29
C ARG A 114 1.46 8.27 -17.15
N HIS A 115 2.00 9.02 -16.21
CA HIS A 115 2.56 8.44 -15.01
C HIS A 115 1.50 7.78 -14.12
N ILE A 116 1.91 6.74 -13.41
CA ILE A 116 1.04 6.08 -12.45
C ILE A 116 0.90 6.95 -11.22
N HIS A 117 -0.34 7.27 -10.87
CA HIS A 117 -0.67 7.98 -9.65
C HIS A 117 -1.59 7.16 -8.73
N ALA A 118 -1.83 5.90 -9.08
CA ALA A 118 -2.61 4.96 -8.29
C ALA A 118 -1.90 4.65 -6.97
N LYS A 119 -2.69 4.49 -5.91
CA LYS A 119 -2.24 4.19 -4.56
C LYS A 119 -3.13 3.10 -4.02
N ALA A 120 -2.57 1.92 -3.88
CA ALA A 120 -3.29 0.75 -3.43
C ALA A 120 -2.37 -0.18 -2.64
N ILE A 121 -2.91 -0.75 -1.58
CA ILE A 121 -2.27 -1.78 -0.76
C ILE A 121 -3.23 -2.96 -0.75
N ILE A 122 -2.79 -4.10 -1.28
CA ILE A 122 -3.56 -5.34 -1.28
C ILE A 122 -2.85 -6.34 -0.39
N GLY A 123 -3.50 -6.72 0.71
CA GLY A 123 -3.04 -7.81 1.57
C GLY A 123 -3.78 -9.10 1.23
N ARG A 124 -3.02 -10.20 1.12
CA ARG A 124 -3.57 -11.55 0.94
C ARG A 124 -3.26 -12.39 2.15
N GLU A 125 -4.28 -13.09 2.62
CA GLU A 125 -4.22 -13.99 3.75
C GLU A 125 -4.70 -15.38 3.32
N LYS A 126 -4.53 -16.38 4.19
CA LYS A 126 -4.91 -17.76 3.91
C LYS A 126 -6.36 -17.92 3.43
N ASN A 127 -7.28 -17.14 4.02
CA ASN A 127 -8.73 -17.28 3.80
C ASN A 127 -9.37 -16.01 3.20
N GLY A 128 -8.58 -15.10 2.63
CA GLY A 128 -9.15 -13.86 2.10
C GLY A 128 -8.13 -12.84 1.61
N ALA A 129 -8.65 -11.71 1.17
CA ALA A 129 -7.84 -10.56 0.77
C ALA A 129 -8.55 -9.28 1.16
N TRP A 130 -7.78 -8.22 1.34
CA TRP A 130 -8.27 -6.87 1.58
C TRP A 130 -7.51 -5.88 0.72
N CYS A 131 -8.16 -4.76 0.43
CA CYS A 131 -7.62 -3.69 -0.38
C CYS A 131 -7.84 -2.37 0.34
N ILE A 132 -6.82 -1.53 0.35
CA ILE A 132 -6.86 -0.15 0.81
C ILE A 132 -6.45 0.71 -0.36
N ALA A 133 -7.28 1.68 -0.75
CA ALA A 133 -7.00 2.54 -1.89
C ALA A 133 -7.50 3.95 -1.62
N GLY A 134 -6.70 4.95 -1.97
CA GLY A 134 -7.05 6.35 -1.69
C GLY A 134 -5.93 7.31 -1.99
N SER A 135 -5.80 8.36 -1.19
CA SER A 135 -4.79 9.40 -1.40
C SER A 135 -3.41 9.04 -0.83
N ALA A 136 -3.35 8.09 0.11
CA ALA A 136 -2.14 7.78 0.86
C ALA A 136 -1.05 7.11 0.02
N ASN A 137 0.11 7.77 -0.07
CA ASN A 137 1.32 7.12 -0.59
C ASN A 137 1.83 6.07 0.40
N PHE A 138 2.66 5.12 -0.06
CA PHE A 138 3.22 4.10 0.81
C PHE A 138 4.44 4.62 1.61
N SER A 139 4.18 5.54 2.53
CA SER A 139 5.22 6.30 3.26
C SER A 139 4.84 6.54 4.72
N VAL A 140 5.84 6.84 5.57
CA VAL A 140 5.65 7.22 6.98
C VAL A 140 4.64 8.35 7.16
N PRO A 141 4.78 9.53 6.51
CA PRO A 141 3.86 10.64 6.75
C PRO A 141 2.42 10.34 6.34
N ALA A 142 2.18 9.46 5.36
CA ALA A 142 0.82 9.11 4.93
C ALA A 142 0.21 7.96 5.75
N LEU A 143 1.00 6.92 6.07
CA LEU A 143 0.48 5.70 6.68
C LEU A 143 0.69 5.63 8.19
N LEU A 144 1.88 5.98 8.67
CA LEU A 144 2.27 5.70 10.06
C LEU A 144 2.00 6.86 11.02
N LYS A 145 1.84 8.07 10.50
CA LYS A 145 1.54 9.28 11.28
C LYS A 145 0.09 9.71 11.13
N SER A 146 -0.43 10.35 12.18
CA SER A 146 -1.60 11.21 12.05
C SER A 146 -1.19 12.56 11.45
N TRP A 147 -2.15 13.34 10.94
CA TRP A 147 -1.91 14.72 10.53
C TRP A 147 -1.45 15.57 11.71
N GLN A 148 -2.04 15.37 12.89
CA GLN A 148 -1.63 16.06 14.13
C GLN A 148 -0.17 15.77 14.54
N ASP A 149 0.37 14.61 14.17
CA ASP A 149 1.76 14.20 14.44
C ASP A 149 2.74 14.54 13.29
N GLY A 150 2.35 15.48 12.42
CA GLY A 150 3.15 15.93 11.28
C GLY A 150 3.15 14.96 10.10
N GLY A 151 2.07 14.19 9.94
CA GLY A 151 1.78 13.43 8.71
C GLY A 151 1.10 14.27 7.64
N ASN A 152 0.95 13.71 6.44
CA ASN A 152 0.09 14.27 5.40
C ASN A 152 -1.38 14.03 5.79
N LEU A 153 -2.30 14.91 5.41
CA LEU A 153 -3.73 14.60 5.57
C LEU A 153 -4.16 13.67 4.43
N GLU A 154 -4.63 12.46 4.78
CA GLU A 154 -4.96 11.40 3.85
C GLU A 154 -6.35 10.81 4.12
N LEU A 155 -6.97 10.28 3.06
CA LEU A 155 -8.23 9.54 3.07
C LEU A 155 -8.07 8.26 2.23
N VAL A 156 -8.51 7.12 2.77
CA VAL A 156 -8.47 5.79 2.12
C VAL A 156 -9.72 4.98 2.40
#